data_AF-A0A524E4B9-F1
#
_entry.id   AF-A0A524E4B9-F1
#
_cell.length_a   1.000
_cell.length_b   1.000
_cell.length_c   1.000
_cell.angle_alpha   90.00
_cell.angle_beta   90.00
_cell.angle_gamma   90.00
#
_symmetry.space_group_name_H-M   'P 1'
#
loop_
_entity.id
_entity.type
_entity.pdbx_description
1 polymer ?
#
loop_
_entity_poly.entity_id
_entity_poly.type
_entity_poly.pdbx_seq_one_letter_code
_entity_poly.pdbx_strand_id
1 'polypeptide(L)'
;MDLINEGKVKRVYADPESPKRVIIEFTDTITAGDGQKREEIEGKGLVTCDTSEFLLKYLQDKGVATHFIKRLEETRLLCRKVDIFPLEVVCRNFAAGSFCDRYGLKRGQLMSEPLIEFFLKDDSLHDPLLSADAIERLGIANPDEIAFMYSVTLSVNYYLRELLSQAGLRFVDFKLEFGKAEDGAILLADEISGDTIRVWDKDEDSLDKDIFRHDSGNVVEAYGRLLGRLKETNPDEIPVRTEFLTILVLPKDGIKNPPGEVTRKAMTRLGFEEVVEVRAGRIYRVKINRPISPDILNQLHEMNMKLLSNPIAEKTEVRLT
;
A
#
# COMPACT_ATOMS: atom_id res chain seq x y z
N MET A 1 6.03 29.02 -8.81
CA MET A 1 5.23 28.00 -8.10
C MET A 1 5.68 28.07 -6.65
N ASP A 2 4.76 28.08 -5.70
CA ASP A 2 5.10 28.20 -4.28
C ASP A 2 5.52 26.85 -3.72
N LEU A 3 6.68 26.77 -3.07
CA LEU A 3 7.17 25.54 -2.43
C LEU A 3 6.35 25.25 -1.17
N ILE A 4 5.74 24.07 -1.10
CA ILE A 4 4.99 23.57 0.06
C ILE A 4 5.93 22.81 0.99
N ASN A 5 6.75 21.93 0.44
CA ASN A 5 7.64 21.06 1.18
C ASN A 5 8.85 20.67 0.33
N GLU A 6 10.01 20.50 0.95
CA GLU A 6 11.22 19.98 0.33
C GLU A 6 11.73 18.80 1.17
N GLY A 7 11.64 17.60 0.58
CA GLY A 7 12.21 16.39 1.16
C GLY A 7 13.64 16.15 0.69
N LYS A 8 14.21 15.00 1.07
CA LYS A 8 15.60 14.63 0.71
C LYS A 8 15.84 14.49 -0.79
N VAL A 9 14.83 14.07 -1.55
CA VAL A 9 14.95 13.73 -2.98
C VAL A 9 13.83 14.31 -3.87
N LYS A 10 12.88 15.04 -3.29
CA LYS A 10 11.72 15.60 -4.00
C LYS A 10 11.34 16.96 -3.44
N ARG A 11 10.80 17.83 -4.30
CA ARG A 11 10.17 19.10 -3.93
C ARG A 11 8.68 19.05 -4.27
N VAL A 12 7.84 19.57 -3.39
CA VAL A 12 6.40 19.63 -3.57
C VAL A 12 6.00 21.07 -3.66
N TYR A 13 5.40 21.45 -4.79
CA TYR A 13 4.91 22.80 -5.05
C TYR A 13 3.38 22.85 -5.07
N ALA A 14 2.84 24.01 -4.74
CA ALA A 14 1.44 24.31 -4.95
C ALA A 14 1.13 24.36 -6.45
N ASP A 15 0.02 23.73 -6.84
CA ASP A 15 -0.54 23.90 -8.17
C ASP A 15 -1.28 25.25 -8.25
N PRO A 16 -0.88 26.18 -9.13
CA PRO A 16 -1.52 27.50 -9.23
C PRO A 16 -2.98 27.44 -9.68
N GLU A 17 -3.39 26.34 -10.32
CA GLU A 17 -4.76 26.18 -10.84
C GLU A 17 -5.74 25.58 -9.81
N SER A 18 -5.26 24.87 -8.78
CA SER A 18 -6.14 24.23 -7.80
C SER A 18 -5.45 23.89 -6.47
N PRO A 19 -6.03 24.23 -5.31
CA PRO A 19 -5.49 23.85 -4.00
C PRO A 19 -5.62 22.36 -3.70
N LYS A 20 -6.40 21.61 -4.50
CA LYS A 20 -6.61 20.16 -4.38
C LYS A 20 -5.54 19.33 -5.08
N ARG A 21 -4.56 20.00 -5.71
CA ARG A 21 -3.48 19.37 -6.46
C ARG A 21 -2.14 19.93 -5.98
N VAL A 22 -1.09 19.17 -6.24
CA VAL A 22 0.30 19.55 -6.01
C VAL A 22 1.14 19.12 -7.19
N ILE A 23 2.27 19.81 -7.37
CA ILE A 23 3.28 19.45 -8.37
C ILE A 23 4.45 18.84 -7.61
N ILE A 24 4.80 17.59 -7.92
CA ILE A 24 5.92 16.88 -7.32
C ILE A 24 7.07 16.89 -8.32
N GLU A 25 8.19 17.52 -7.94
CA GLU A 25 9.44 17.56 -8.70
C GLU A 25 10.43 16.55 -8.13
N PHE A 26 10.96 15.70 -9.00
CA PHE A 26 11.99 14.74 -8.66
C PHE A 26 13.37 15.37 -8.88
N THR A 27 14.24 15.25 -7.88
CA THR A 27 15.60 15.82 -7.93
C THR A 27 16.63 14.75 -8.30
N ASP A 28 17.79 15.21 -8.77
CA ASP A 28 18.96 14.35 -9.04
C ASP A 28 19.69 13.91 -7.75
N THR A 29 19.23 14.40 -6.59
CA THR A 29 19.74 14.01 -5.29
C THR A 29 19.39 12.55 -4.98
N ILE A 30 20.36 11.78 -4.51
CA ILE A 30 20.18 10.45 -3.94
C ILE A 30 20.74 10.40 -2.52
N THR A 31 20.06 9.66 -1.64
CA THR A 31 20.48 9.51 -0.24
C THR A 31 20.38 8.08 0.27
N ALA A 32 21.27 7.69 1.18
CA ALA A 32 21.23 6.43 1.92
C ALA A 32 21.64 6.62 3.39
N GLY A 33 21.25 5.67 4.25
CA GLY A 33 21.55 5.69 5.69
C GLY A 33 21.01 6.94 6.39
N ASP A 34 19.70 7.17 6.29
CA ASP A 34 18.98 8.33 6.86
C ASP A 34 19.49 9.71 6.39
N GLY A 35 20.26 9.75 5.30
CA GLY A 35 20.84 10.98 4.75
C GLY A 35 22.32 11.16 5.04
N GLN A 36 22.96 10.21 5.72
CA GLN A 36 24.41 10.22 5.97
C GLN A 36 25.23 10.16 4.68
N LYS A 37 24.75 9.40 3.68
CA LYS A 37 25.30 9.37 2.34
C LYS A 37 24.39 10.18 1.43
N ARG A 38 24.92 11.21 0.75
CA ARG A 38 24.20 12.07 -0.17
C ARG A 38 25.07 12.45 -1.36
N GLU A 39 24.53 12.29 -2.56
CA GLU A 39 25.19 12.66 -3.83
C GLU A 39 24.16 13.26 -4.81
N GLU A 40 24.65 14.02 -5.78
CA GLU A 40 23.87 14.48 -6.94
C GLU A 40 24.29 13.64 -8.15
N ILE A 41 23.35 12.92 -8.75
CA ILE A 41 23.60 12.08 -9.92
C ILE A 41 22.75 12.59 -11.07
N GLU A 42 23.39 13.21 -12.06
CA GLU A 42 22.72 13.80 -13.23
C GLU A 42 21.78 12.80 -13.91
N GLY A 43 20.53 13.20 -14.14
CA GLY A 43 19.52 12.39 -14.80
C GLY A 43 18.79 11.39 -13.90
N LYS A 44 19.16 11.27 -12.62
CA LYS A 44 18.47 10.42 -11.65
C LYS A 44 17.01 10.85 -11.44
N GLY A 45 16.77 12.15 -11.28
CA GLY A 45 15.42 12.70 -11.10
C GLY A 45 14.52 12.39 -12.30
N LEU A 46 15.06 12.45 -13.52
CA LEU A 46 14.32 12.14 -14.75
C LEU A 46 13.90 10.67 -14.80
N VAL A 47 14.84 9.74 -14.63
CA VAL A 47 14.53 8.30 -14.69
C VAL A 47 13.61 7.85 -13.55
N THR A 48 13.75 8.44 -12.35
CA THR A 48 12.84 8.20 -11.22
C THR A 48 11.43 8.72 -11.52
N CYS A 49 11.30 9.90 -12.11
CA CYS A 49 10.02 10.48 -12.52
C CYS A 49 9.32 9.62 -13.58
N ASP A 50 10.06 9.20 -14.62
CA ASP A 50 9.54 8.36 -15.70
C ASP A 50 9.08 6.98 -15.20
N THR A 51 9.85 6.38 -14.28
CA THR A 51 9.48 5.09 -13.67
C THR A 51 8.23 5.22 -12.81
N SER A 52 8.15 6.30 -12.01
CA SER A 52 6.99 6.57 -11.15
C SER A 52 5.72 6.81 -11.96
N GLU A 53 5.81 7.62 -13.02
CA GLU A 53 4.70 7.82 -13.96
C GLU A 53 4.22 6.49 -14.55
N PHE A 54 5.15 5.70 -15.09
CA PHE A 54 4.81 4.42 -15.73
C PHE A 54 4.09 3.47 -14.77
N LEU A 55 4.65 3.28 -13.57
CA LEU A 55 4.10 2.33 -12.59
C LEU A 55 2.81 2.83 -11.94
N LEU A 56 2.70 4.12 -11.62
CA LEU A 56 1.47 4.68 -11.05
C LEU A 56 0.32 4.65 -12.06
N LYS A 57 0.59 4.96 -13.32
CA LYS A 57 -0.41 4.84 -14.40
C LYS A 57 -0.84 3.39 -14.58
N TYR A 58 0.11 2.45 -14.67
CA TYR A 58 -0.19 1.02 -14.76
C TYR A 58 -1.10 0.54 -13.61
N LEU A 59 -0.80 0.96 -12.37
CA LEU A 59 -1.62 0.60 -11.21
C LEU A 59 -3.03 1.22 -11.27
N GLN A 60 -3.17 2.46 -11.75
CA GLN A 60 -4.48 3.07 -11.99
C GLN A 60 -5.30 2.29 -13.02
N ASP A 61 -4.67 1.86 -14.13
CA ASP A 61 -5.32 1.04 -15.17
C ASP A 61 -5.80 -0.32 -14.62
N LYS A 62 -5.11 -0.84 -13.58
CA LYS A 62 -5.53 -2.04 -12.83
C LYS A 62 -6.53 -1.76 -11.70
N GLY A 63 -6.96 -0.52 -11.54
CA GLY A 63 -8.01 -0.12 -10.59
C GLY A 63 -7.53 0.22 -9.19
N VAL A 64 -6.21 0.38 -8.97
CA VAL A 64 -5.64 0.90 -7.73
C VAL A 64 -5.77 2.43 -7.71
N ALA A 65 -6.39 2.97 -6.68
CA ALA A 65 -6.55 4.42 -6.54
C ALA A 65 -5.21 5.06 -6.14
N THR A 66 -4.67 5.95 -6.98
CA THR A 66 -3.43 6.67 -6.72
C THR A 66 -3.64 8.17 -6.77
N HIS A 67 -2.71 8.93 -6.19
CA HIS A 67 -2.74 10.39 -6.26
C HIS A 67 -2.31 10.94 -7.65
N PHE A 68 -1.78 10.11 -8.54
CA PHE A 68 -1.22 10.56 -9.82
C PHE A 68 -2.34 11.09 -10.73
N ILE A 69 -2.11 12.24 -11.38
CA ILE A 69 -3.05 12.80 -12.36
C ILE A 69 -2.44 12.73 -13.76
N LYS A 70 -1.25 13.34 -13.95
CA LYS A 70 -0.53 13.34 -15.23
C LYS A 70 0.92 13.77 -15.07
N ARG A 71 1.74 13.46 -16.07
CA ARG A 71 3.07 14.05 -16.27
C ARG A 71 2.98 15.51 -16.68
N LEU A 72 3.90 16.32 -16.16
CA LEU A 72 4.22 17.67 -16.63
C LEU A 72 5.59 17.66 -17.32
N GLU A 73 6.13 18.84 -17.63
CA GLU A 73 7.47 18.97 -18.21
C GLU A 73 8.57 18.54 -17.22
N GLU A 74 9.77 18.26 -17.76
CA GLU A 74 10.97 17.92 -16.97
C GLU A 74 10.72 16.72 -16.05
N THR A 75 11.04 16.84 -14.76
CA THR A 75 10.96 15.79 -13.75
C THR A 75 9.73 15.97 -12.85
N ARG A 76 8.62 16.50 -13.37
CA ARG A 76 7.46 16.90 -12.57
C ARG A 76 6.20 16.09 -12.85
N LEU A 77 5.52 15.66 -11.80
CA LEU A 77 4.19 15.04 -11.86
C LEU A 77 3.14 15.96 -11.23
N LEU A 78 1.97 16.05 -11.85
CA LEU A 78 0.78 16.64 -11.22
C LEU A 78 0.05 15.53 -10.46
N CYS A 79 -0.15 15.75 -9.16
CA CYS A 79 -0.81 14.80 -8.26
C CYS A 79 -1.96 15.46 -7.50
N ARG A 80 -2.94 14.67 -7.06
CA ARG A 80 -3.91 15.05 -6.04
C ARG A 80 -3.16 15.35 -4.75
N LYS A 81 -3.52 16.45 -4.09
CA LYS A 81 -3.04 16.78 -2.76
C LYS A 81 -3.65 15.79 -1.76
N VAL A 82 -2.81 15.24 -0.89
CA VAL A 82 -3.20 14.32 0.18
C VAL A 82 -2.45 14.67 1.45
N ASP A 83 -3.09 14.41 2.60
CA ASP A 83 -2.44 14.42 3.91
C ASP A 83 -1.84 13.03 4.13
N ILE A 84 -0.51 12.94 4.14
CA ILE A 84 0.23 11.68 4.21
C ILE A 84 0.04 11.04 5.58
N PHE A 85 -0.31 9.75 5.61
CA PHE A 85 -0.17 8.94 6.82
C PHE A 85 1.32 8.83 7.14
N PRO A 86 1.77 9.07 8.38
CA PRO A 86 3.18 8.96 8.76
C PRO A 86 3.61 7.49 8.88
N LEU A 87 3.36 6.70 7.83
CA LEU A 87 3.58 5.27 7.76
C LEU A 87 4.28 4.92 6.45
N GLU A 88 5.32 4.11 6.57
CA GLU A 88 5.89 3.38 5.45
C GLU A 88 5.33 1.95 5.47
N VAL A 89 4.61 1.57 4.42
CA VAL A 89 4.02 0.24 4.29
C VAL A 89 4.93 -0.61 3.40
N VAL A 90 5.66 -1.54 4.00
CA VAL A 90 6.66 -2.36 3.32
C VAL A 90 6.10 -3.73 3.05
N CYS A 91 6.22 -4.22 1.81
CA CYS A 91 5.84 -5.57 1.44
C CYS A 91 7.05 -6.36 0.93
N ARG A 92 7.21 -7.60 1.40
CA ARG A 92 8.35 -8.47 1.09
C ARG A 92 7.91 -9.78 0.47
N ASN A 93 8.50 -10.11 -0.68
CA ASN A 93 8.42 -11.43 -1.30
C ASN A 93 9.67 -12.27 -0.99
N PHE A 94 10.83 -11.62 -0.82
CA PHE A 94 12.09 -12.29 -0.46
C PHE A 94 12.76 -11.56 0.71
N ALA A 95 13.56 -12.27 1.50
CA ALA A 95 14.34 -11.68 2.58
C ALA A 95 15.49 -10.82 2.02
N ALA A 96 15.56 -9.55 2.42
CA ALA A 96 16.64 -8.63 2.07
C ALA A 96 16.78 -7.50 3.10
N GLY A 97 17.94 -6.84 3.10
CA GLY A 97 18.23 -5.69 3.96
C GLY A 97 18.03 -5.96 5.46
N SER A 98 17.52 -4.95 6.18
CA SER A 98 17.32 -5.00 7.64
C SER A 98 16.38 -6.12 8.11
N PHE A 99 15.57 -6.70 7.22
CA PHE A 99 14.72 -7.85 7.54
C PHE A 99 15.54 -9.11 7.79
N CYS A 100 16.62 -9.32 7.02
CA CYS A 100 17.56 -10.42 7.24
C CYS A 100 18.19 -10.32 8.63
N ASP A 101 18.67 -9.14 9.00
CA ASP A 101 19.33 -8.90 10.29
C ASP A 101 18.36 -9.08 11.47
N ARG A 102 17.15 -8.53 11.34
CA ARG A 102 16.12 -8.56 12.39
C ARG A 102 15.66 -9.98 12.73
N TYR A 103 15.53 -10.85 11.72
CA TYR A 103 14.94 -12.19 11.87
C TYR A 103 15.92 -13.34 11.64
N GLY A 104 17.21 -13.05 11.38
CA GLY A 104 18.24 -14.07 11.14
C GLY A 104 18.02 -14.88 9.86
N LEU A 105 17.43 -14.27 8.82
CA LEU A 105 17.09 -14.94 7.56
C LEU A 105 18.18 -14.72 6.51
N LYS A 106 18.39 -15.73 5.65
CA LYS A 106 19.34 -15.63 4.54
C LYS A 106 18.79 -14.70 3.46
N ARG A 107 19.61 -13.77 2.95
CA ARG A 107 19.27 -12.95 1.77
C ARG A 107 18.80 -13.85 0.62
N GLY A 108 17.70 -13.45 -0.01
CA GLY A 108 17.08 -14.15 -1.13
C GLY A 108 16.20 -15.35 -0.75
N GLN A 109 16.01 -15.63 0.54
CA GLN A 109 15.00 -16.60 0.97
C GLN A 109 13.60 -16.12 0.56
N LEU A 110 12.87 -16.96 -0.18
CA LEU A 110 11.49 -16.69 -0.58
C LEU A 110 10.54 -16.80 0.61
N MET A 111 9.63 -15.82 0.74
CA MET A 111 8.54 -15.89 1.71
C MET A 111 7.45 -16.85 1.23
N SER A 112 6.84 -17.60 2.15
CA SER A 112 5.72 -18.50 1.80
C SER A 112 4.52 -17.74 1.24
N GLU A 113 4.31 -16.52 1.74
CA GLU A 113 3.34 -15.54 1.27
C GLU A 113 3.94 -14.13 1.43
N PRO A 114 3.48 -13.12 0.68
CA PRO A 114 3.95 -11.75 0.85
C PRO A 114 3.75 -11.27 2.29
N LEU A 115 4.81 -10.75 2.91
CA LEU A 115 4.77 -10.21 4.27
C LEU A 115 4.64 -8.69 4.20
N ILE A 116 3.67 -8.11 4.93
CA ILE A 116 3.53 -6.66 5.08
C ILE A 116 3.96 -6.24 6.49
N GLU A 117 4.80 -5.21 6.54
CA GLU A 117 5.25 -4.53 7.76
C GLU A 117 4.90 -3.04 7.68
N PHE A 118 4.64 -2.42 8.82
CA PHE A 118 4.43 -0.98 8.93
C PHE A 118 5.59 -0.35 9.70
N PHE A 119 6.10 0.77 9.23
CA PHE A 119 7.11 1.56 9.91
C PHE A 119 6.59 2.97 10.14
N LEU A 120 6.82 3.53 11.32
CA LEU A 120 6.55 4.95 11.55
C LEU A 120 7.49 5.77 10.67
N LYS A 121 6.98 6.76 9.95
CA LYS A 121 7.81 7.68 9.19
C LYS A 121 8.34 8.79 10.12
N ASP A 122 9.48 8.54 10.74
CA ASP A 122 10.16 9.45 11.65
C ASP A 122 11.68 9.19 11.63
N ASP A 123 12.38 10.00 10.84
CA ASP A 123 13.85 9.96 10.69
C ASP A 123 14.57 10.07 12.05
N SER A 124 13.98 10.75 13.05
CA SER A 124 14.60 10.94 14.37
C SER A 124 14.56 9.68 15.23
N LEU A 125 13.65 8.75 14.91
CA LEU A 125 13.47 7.46 15.58
C LEU A 125 13.97 6.29 14.74
N HIS A 126 14.61 6.55 13.59
CA HIS A 126 15.04 5.53 12.61
C HIS A 126 13.89 4.63 12.14
N ASP A 127 12.74 5.24 11.87
CA ASP A 127 11.55 4.59 11.32
C ASP A 127 11.17 3.26 12.01
N PRO A 128 10.75 3.28 13.29
CA PRO A 128 10.53 2.06 14.05
C PRO A 128 9.39 1.20 13.48
N LEU A 129 9.54 -0.14 13.56
CA LEU A 129 8.49 -1.10 13.21
C LEU A 129 7.27 -0.93 14.12
N LEU A 130 6.08 -0.90 13.54
CA LEU A 130 4.80 -0.83 14.24
C LEU A 130 3.94 -2.07 13.98
N SER A 131 3.23 -2.50 15.01
CA SER A 131 2.09 -3.42 14.87
C SER A 131 0.82 -2.64 14.50
N ALA A 132 -0.18 -3.31 13.92
CA ALA A 132 -1.48 -2.69 13.65
C ALA A 132 -2.13 -2.11 14.93
N ASP A 133 -2.02 -2.80 16.07
CA ASP A 133 -2.52 -2.29 17.35
C ASP A 133 -1.76 -1.02 17.78
N ALA A 134 -0.43 -0.96 17.60
CA ALA A 134 0.33 0.26 17.89
C ALA A 134 -0.14 1.44 17.01
N ILE A 135 -0.38 1.22 15.72
CA ILE A 135 -0.88 2.25 14.80
C ILE A 135 -2.22 2.81 15.27
N GLU A 136 -3.15 1.92 15.68
CA GLU A 136 -4.46 2.32 16.21
C GLU A 136 -4.33 3.08 17.53
N ARG A 137 -3.59 2.54 18.50
CA ARG A 137 -3.45 3.11 19.85
C ARG A 137 -2.70 4.43 19.87
N LEU A 138 -1.81 4.66 18.91
CA LEU A 138 -1.12 5.94 18.71
C LEU A 138 -1.97 6.96 17.93
N GLY A 139 -3.16 6.58 17.46
CA GLY A 139 -4.06 7.46 16.73
C GLY A 139 -3.58 7.83 15.32
N ILE A 140 -2.69 7.01 14.73
CA ILE A 140 -2.11 7.26 13.40
C ILE A 140 -3.12 6.93 12.29
N ALA A 141 -3.78 5.78 12.42
CA ALA A 141 -4.82 5.33 11.49
C ALA A 141 -5.78 4.40 12.24
N ASN A 142 -7.05 4.42 11.86
CA ASN A 142 -8.05 3.52 12.44
C ASN A 142 -7.99 2.12 11.78
N PRO A 143 -8.65 1.09 12.35
CA PRO A 143 -8.58 -0.28 11.84
C PRO A 143 -8.99 -0.45 10.37
N ASP A 144 -9.99 0.29 9.89
CA ASP A 144 -10.46 0.23 8.50
C ASP A 144 -9.42 0.82 7.54
N GLU A 145 -8.76 1.91 7.95
CA GLU A 145 -7.68 2.54 7.19
C GLU A 145 -6.45 1.63 7.10
N ILE A 146 -6.07 0.98 8.22
CA ILE A 146 -4.97 0.00 8.27
C ILE A 146 -5.28 -1.18 7.35
N ALA A 147 -6.49 -1.75 7.45
CA ALA A 147 -6.91 -2.85 6.59
C ALA A 147 -6.90 -2.44 5.11
N PHE A 148 -7.36 -1.24 4.77
CA PHE A 148 -7.33 -0.71 3.41
C PHE A 148 -5.91 -0.62 2.87
N MET A 149 -4.98 0.02 3.61
CA MET A 149 -3.57 0.13 3.19
C MET A 149 -2.93 -1.25 3.02
N TYR A 150 -3.25 -2.21 3.88
CA TYR A 150 -2.79 -3.59 3.77
C TYR A 150 -3.29 -4.27 2.48
N SER A 151 -4.59 -4.22 2.21
CA SER A 151 -5.19 -4.85 1.02
C SER A 151 -4.71 -4.20 -0.28
N VAL A 152 -4.58 -2.87 -0.31
CA VAL A 152 -4.03 -2.16 -1.48
C VAL A 152 -2.56 -2.52 -1.69
N THR A 153 -1.76 -2.62 -0.62
CA THR A 153 -0.37 -3.08 -0.70
C THR A 153 -0.26 -4.49 -1.30
N LEU A 154 -1.12 -5.43 -0.92
CA LEU A 154 -1.16 -6.76 -1.54
C LEU A 154 -1.54 -6.71 -3.02
N SER A 155 -2.47 -5.82 -3.39
CA SER A 155 -2.84 -5.61 -4.80
C SER A 155 -1.68 -5.07 -5.62
N VAL A 156 -0.99 -4.04 -5.10
CA VAL A 156 0.21 -3.48 -5.71
C VAL A 156 1.29 -4.55 -5.85
N ASN A 157 1.53 -5.35 -4.79
CA ASN A 157 2.48 -6.45 -4.85
C ASN A 157 2.18 -7.42 -5.99
N TYR A 158 0.93 -7.88 -6.10
CA TYR A 158 0.52 -8.78 -7.16
C TYR A 158 0.81 -8.19 -8.54
N TYR A 159 0.31 -7.00 -8.83
CA TYR A 159 0.43 -6.41 -10.17
C TYR A 159 1.88 -6.09 -10.55
N LEU A 160 2.68 -5.58 -9.62
CA LEU A 160 4.09 -5.30 -9.87
C LEU A 160 4.90 -6.58 -10.00
N ARG A 161 4.60 -7.62 -9.21
CA ARG A 161 5.27 -8.93 -9.32
C ARG A 161 5.01 -9.57 -10.67
N GLU A 162 3.77 -9.60 -11.14
CA GLU A 162 3.44 -10.16 -12.46
C GLU A 162 4.13 -9.36 -13.58
N LEU A 163 4.12 -8.03 -13.48
CA LEU A 163 4.77 -7.14 -14.47
C LEU A 163 6.29 -7.36 -14.51
N LEU A 164 6.95 -7.36 -13.35
CA LEU A 164 8.38 -7.60 -13.24
C LEU A 164 8.75 -9.03 -13.66
N SER A 165 7.88 -10.01 -13.42
CA SER A 165 8.08 -11.38 -13.90
C SER A 165 8.07 -11.46 -15.43
N GLN A 166 7.20 -10.72 -16.12
CA GLN A 166 7.25 -10.62 -17.60
C GLN A 166 8.58 -10.02 -18.08
N ALA A 167 9.14 -9.06 -17.33
CA ALA A 167 10.45 -8.47 -17.57
C ALA A 167 11.63 -9.39 -17.18
N GLY A 168 11.37 -10.61 -16.69
CA GLY A 168 12.40 -11.54 -16.23
C GLY A 168 13.10 -11.13 -14.93
N LEU A 169 12.46 -10.28 -14.13
CA LEU A 169 13.00 -9.69 -12.90
C LEU A 169 12.32 -10.27 -11.65
N ARG A 170 13.08 -10.37 -10.56
CA ARG A 170 12.58 -10.77 -9.24
C ARG A 170 12.19 -9.53 -8.45
N PHE A 171 10.92 -9.45 -8.06
CA PHE A 171 10.42 -8.38 -7.19
C PHE A 171 10.64 -8.75 -5.72
N VAL A 172 11.60 -8.12 -5.06
CA VAL A 172 12.13 -8.55 -3.76
C VAL A 172 11.28 -8.01 -2.62
N ASP A 173 11.28 -6.69 -2.48
CA ASP A 173 10.43 -5.94 -1.56
C ASP A 173 10.21 -4.52 -2.10
N PHE A 174 9.28 -3.81 -1.49
CA PHE A 174 9.01 -2.41 -1.82
C PHE A 174 8.35 -1.70 -0.65
N LYS A 175 8.34 -0.37 -0.72
CA LYS A 175 7.79 0.52 0.27
C LYS A 175 6.77 1.45 -0.39
N LEU A 176 5.58 1.55 0.20
CA LEU A 176 4.54 2.50 -0.21
C LEU A 176 4.28 3.52 0.88
N GLU A 177 3.79 4.68 0.46
CA GLU A 177 3.19 5.68 1.35
C GLU A 177 1.77 5.95 0.88
N PHE A 178 0.87 6.20 1.82
CA PHE A 178 -0.54 6.49 1.55
C PHE A 178 -0.89 7.87 2.08
N GLY A 179 -1.89 8.50 1.48
CA GLY A 179 -2.41 9.76 1.98
C GLY A 179 -3.92 9.86 1.83
N LYS A 180 -4.52 10.67 2.71
CA LYS A 180 -5.94 10.96 2.70
C LYS A 180 -6.19 12.25 1.92
N ALA A 181 -6.99 12.17 0.86
CA ALA A 181 -7.43 13.34 0.12
C ALA A 181 -8.51 14.12 0.89
N GLU A 182 -8.78 15.35 0.47
CA GLU A 182 -9.79 16.25 1.08
C GLU A 182 -11.20 15.63 1.14
N ASP A 183 -11.55 14.76 0.19
CA ASP A 183 -12.81 14.02 0.15
C ASP A 183 -12.84 12.79 1.07
N GLY A 184 -11.76 12.55 1.83
CA GLY A 184 -11.58 11.42 2.73
C GLY A 184 -11.06 10.15 2.05
N ALA A 185 -10.88 10.15 0.72
CA ALA A 185 -10.38 8.98 0.01
C ALA A 185 -8.91 8.72 0.34
N ILE A 186 -8.58 7.47 0.69
CA ILE A 186 -7.19 7.04 0.85
C ILE A 186 -6.64 6.64 -0.51
N LEU A 187 -5.51 7.24 -0.89
CA LEU A 187 -4.85 7.03 -2.16
C LEU A 187 -3.43 6.51 -1.92
N LEU A 188 -2.97 5.63 -2.79
CA LEU A 188 -1.54 5.38 -2.96
C LEU A 188 -0.87 6.69 -3.40
N ALA A 189 0.11 7.15 -2.63
CA ALA A 189 0.77 8.43 -2.81
C ALA A 189 2.29 8.24 -2.98
N ASP A 190 3.02 9.35 -2.86
CA ASP A 190 4.46 9.42 -3.06
C ASP A 190 4.91 8.90 -4.44
N GLU A 191 5.86 7.96 -4.49
CA GLU A 191 6.45 7.45 -5.73
C GLU A 191 6.61 5.92 -5.71
N ILE A 192 6.71 5.33 -6.90
CA ILE A 192 7.20 3.96 -7.07
C ILE A 192 8.34 3.99 -8.09
N SER A 193 9.56 3.76 -7.62
CA SER A 193 10.76 3.89 -8.44
C SER A 193 11.86 2.96 -7.92
N GLY A 194 13.03 2.94 -8.57
CA GLY A 194 14.23 2.27 -8.04
C GLY A 194 14.66 2.73 -6.64
N ASP A 195 14.18 3.87 -6.15
CA ASP A 195 14.44 4.33 -4.78
C ASP A 195 13.56 3.64 -3.72
N THR A 196 12.37 3.17 -4.10
CA THR A 196 11.33 2.64 -3.20
C THR A 196 11.04 1.16 -3.41
N ILE A 197 11.61 0.54 -4.45
CA ILE A 197 11.53 -0.90 -4.71
C ILE A 197 12.90 -1.55 -4.64
N ARG A 198 12.93 -2.86 -4.39
CA ARG A 198 14.10 -3.71 -4.58
C ARG A 198 13.81 -4.75 -5.65
N VAL A 199 14.65 -4.77 -6.68
CA VAL A 199 14.47 -5.61 -7.87
C VAL A 199 15.79 -6.22 -8.25
N TRP A 200 15.79 -7.54 -8.42
CA TRP A 200 16.98 -8.28 -8.81
C TRP A 200 16.82 -8.90 -10.20
N ASP A 201 17.91 -8.90 -10.97
CA ASP A 201 18.03 -9.72 -12.17
C ASP A 201 18.32 -11.20 -11.81
N LYS A 202 18.42 -12.07 -12.81
CA LYS A 202 18.65 -13.52 -12.66
C LYS A 202 19.91 -13.87 -11.85
N ASP A 203 20.95 -13.03 -11.93
CA ASP A 203 22.22 -13.21 -11.21
C ASP A 203 22.23 -12.54 -9.82
N GLU A 204 21.06 -12.13 -9.31
CA GLU A 204 20.88 -11.35 -8.07
C GLU A 204 21.50 -9.94 -8.08
N ASP A 205 21.87 -9.46 -9.27
CA ASP A 205 22.28 -8.08 -9.52
C ASP A 205 21.11 -7.15 -9.24
N SER A 206 21.37 -6.14 -8.40
CA SER A 206 20.34 -5.16 -8.01
C SER A 206 20.15 -4.13 -9.13
N LEU A 207 18.89 -3.79 -9.40
CA LEU A 207 18.49 -2.74 -10.36
C LEU A 207 17.86 -1.54 -9.64
N ASP A 208 18.15 -1.41 -8.36
CA ASP A 208 17.55 -0.46 -7.42
C ASP A 208 18.62 0.26 -6.59
N LYS A 209 18.16 1.09 -5.64
CA LYS A 209 19.02 1.91 -4.79
C LYS A 209 20.06 1.13 -3.99
N ASP A 210 19.95 -0.18 -3.83
CA ASP A 210 21.02 -1.00 -3.25
C ASP A 210 22.36 -0.83 -4.00
N ILE A 211 22.34 -0.48 -5.28
CA ILE A 211 23.56 -0.11 -6.03
C ILE A 211 24.30 1.06 -5.37
N PHE A 212 23.54 2.08 -4.99
CA PHE A 212 24.09 3.24 -4.28
C PHE A 212 24.46 2.90 -2.83
N ARG A 213 23.64 2.09 -2.14
CA ARG A 213 23.90 1.68 -0.75
C ARG A 213 25.20 0.86 -0.62
N HIS A 214 25.58 0.12 -1.65
CA HIS A 214 26.72 -0.80 -1.64
C HIS A 214 27.86 -0.42 -2.58
N ASP A 215 27.81 0.77 -3.19
CA ASP A 215 28.85 1.28 -4.10
C ASP A 215 29.18 0.31 -5.25
N SER A 216 28.15 -0.35 -5.80
CA SER A 216 28.31 -1.48 -6.71
C SER A 216 28.10 -1.16 -8.20
N GLY A 217 27.86 0.10 -8.58
CA GLY A 217 27.68 0.46 -9.98
C GLY A 217 27.01 1.82 -10.23
N ASN A 218 26.56 2.02 -11.46
CA ASN A 218 25.89 3.25 -11.90
C ASN A 218 24.36 3.17 -11.68
N VAL A 219 23.83 4.06 -10.84
CA VAL A 219 22.40 4.11 -10.48
C VAL A 219 21.51 4.43 -11.68
N VAL A 220 21.86 5.45 -12.47
CA VAL A 220 21.04 5.91 -13.60
C VAL A 220 20.95 4.84 -14.68
N GLU A 221 22.08 4.17 -14.97
CA GLU A 221 22.10 3.04 -15.91
C GLU A 221 21.20 1.90 -15.43
N ALA A 222 21.25 1.55 -14.15
CA ALA A 222 20.40 0.49 -13.60
C ALA A 222 18.91 0.85 -13.62
N TYR A 223 18.56 2.08 -13.24
CA TYR A 223 17.17 2.55 -13.27
C TYR A 223 16.67 2.63 -14.72
N GLY A 224 17.52 3.04 -15.65
CA GLY A 224 17.22 3.04 -17.08
C GLY A 224 16.98 1.62 -17.62
N ARG A 225 17.80 0.64 -17.21
CA ARG A 225 17.59 -0.78 -17.56
C ARG A 225 16.29 -1.33 -17.00
N LEU A 226 15.97 -1.03 -15.74
CA LEU A 226 14.70 -1.40 -15.11
C LEU A 226 13.52 -0.84 -15.91
N LEU A 227 13.51 0.47 -16.17
CA LEU A 227 12.43 1.13 -16.92
C LEU A 227 12.32 0.60 -18.35
N GLY A 228 13.45 0.37 -19.02
CA GLY A 228 13.49 -0.21 -20.37
C GLY A 228 12.78 -1.56 -20.41
N ARG A 229 13.14 -2.48 -19.52
CA ARG A 229 12.50 -3.81 -19.44
C ARG A 229 11.02 -3.73 -19.08
N LEU A 230 10.64 -2.82 -18.17
CA LEU A 230 9.25 -2.59 -17.82
C LEU A 230 8.42 -2.14 -19.03
N LYS A 231 8.97 -1.27 -19.90
CA LYS A 231 8.29 -0.80 -21.12
C LYS A 231 8.11 -1.89 -22.19
N GLU A 232 8.87 -2.98 -22.11
CA GLU A 232 8.76 -4.14 -23.02
C GLU A 232 7.72 -5.18 -22.57
N THR A 233 7.13 -5.01 -21.38
CA THR A 233 6.09 -5.90 -20.85
C THR A 233 4.75 -5.72 -21.55
N ASN A 234 3.82 -6.67 -21.35
CA ASN A 234 2.43 -6.57 -21.80
C ASN A 234 1.47 -6.49 -20.59
N PRO A 235 1.19 -5.28 -20.07
CA PRO A 235 0.29 -5.08 -18.95
C PRO A 235 -1.11 -5.68 -19.12
N ASP A 236 -1.64 -5.73 -20.35
CA ASP A 236 -3.00 -6.18 -20.63
C ASP A 236 -3.19 -7.69 -20.43
N GLU A 237 -2.11 -8.47 -20.53
CA GLU A 237 -2.12 -9.91 -20.28
C GLU A 237 -2.15 -10.27 -18.79
N ILE A 238 -1.86 -9.32 -17.90
CA ILE A 238 -1.85 -9.56 -16.46
C ILE A 238 -3.29 -9.67 -15.93
N PRO A 239 -3.69 -10.83 -15.38
CA PRO A 239 -5.05 -11.06 -14.91
C PRO A 239 -5.46 -10.06 -13.84
N VAL A 240 -6.75 -9.75 -13.78
CA VAL A 240 -7.28 -8.91 -12.72
C VAL A 240 -7.30 -9.69 -11.41
N ARG A 241 -6.70 -9.13 -10.37
CA ARG A 241 -6.73 -9.71 -9.03
C ARG A 241 -8.16 -9.72 -8.50
N THR A 242 -8.55 -10.84 -7.90
CA THR A 242 -9.83 -10.95 -7.20
C THR A 242 -9.63 -10.78 -5.71
N GLU A 243 -10.49 -10.01 -5.05
CA GLU A 243 -10.47 -9.76 -3.61
C GLU A 243 -11.69 -10.37 -2.94
N PHE A 244 -11.54 -10.80 -1.70
CA PHE A 244 -12.65 -11.24 -0.86
C PHE A 244 -12.94 -10.21 0.23
N LEU A 245 -14.23 -9.94 0.39
CA LEU A 245 -14.77 -9.06 1.39
C LEU A 245 -15.67 -9.88 2.30
N THR A 246 -15.44 -9.76 3.61
CA THR A 246 -16.30 -10.41 4.60
C THR A 246 -17.13 -9.33 5.29
N ILE A 247 -18.44 -9.41 5.16
CA ILE A 247 -19.39 -8.50 5.78
C ILE A 247 -20.10 -9.25 6.90
N LEU A 248 -19.80 -8.86 8.14
CA LEU A 248 -20.45 -9.38 9.33
C LEU A 248 -21.65 -8.50 9.66
N VAL A 249 -22.84 -9.10 9.71
CA VAL A 249 -24.09 -8.43 10.08
C VAL A 249 -24.58 -9.01 11.39
N LEU A 250 -24.60 -8.19 12.44
CA LEU A 250 -25.02 -8.57 13.78
C LEU A 250 -26.15 -7.66 14.25
N PRO A 251 -27.08 -8.13 15.08
CA PRO A 251 -28.02 -7.22 15.72
C PRO A 251 -27.25 -6.19 16.58
N LYS A 252 -27.79 -4.98 16.69
CA LYS A 252 -27.27 -3.94 17.58
C LYS A 252 -27.49 -4.32 19.04
N ASP A 253 -26.67 -3.73 19.92
CA ASP A 253 -26.77 -3.99 21.35
C ASP A 253 -28.15 -3.51 21.85
N GLY A 254 -28.78 -4.29 22.74
CA GLY A 254 -30.16 -4.06 23.18
C GLY A 254 -31.26 -4.60 22.23
N ILE A 255 -30.93 -4.99 21.00
CA ILE A 255 -31.89 -5.68 20.11
C ILE A 255 -31.93 -7.18 20.44
N LYS A 256 -33.15 -7.73 20.56
CA LYS A 256 -33.36 -9.16 20.81
C LYS A 256 -32.69 -10.01 19.72
N ASN A 257 -32.03 -11.08 20.14
CA ASN A 257 -31.42 -12.03 19.24
C ASN A 257 -31.88 -13.45 19.60
N PRO A 258 -33.12 -13.83 19.23
CA PRO A 258 -33.69 -15.12 19.60
C PRO A 258 -32.80 -16.33 19.23
N PRO A 259 -32.15 -16.38 18.05
CA PRO A 259 -31.25 -17.49 17.73
C PRO A 259 -30.06 -17.60 18.70
N GLY A 260 -29.47 -16.47 19.11
CA GLY A 260 -28.41 -16.44 20.13
C GLY A 260 -28.91 -16.90 21.50
N GLU A 261 -30.09 -16.44 21.93
CA GLU A 261 -30.69 -16.86 23.20
C GLU A 261 -30.96 -18.37 23.27
N VAL A 262 -31.44 -18.97 22.17
CA VAL A 262 -31.65 -20.41 22.06
C VAL A 262 -30.33 -21.16 22.15
N THR A 263 -29.30 -20.72 21.42
CA THR A 263 -27.96 -21.31 21.46
C THR A 263 -27.34 -21.23 22.86
N ARG A 264 -27.45 -20.08 23.54
CA ARG A 264 -26.95 -19.92 24.92
C ARG A 264 -27.61 -20.92 25.87
N LYS A 265 -28.94 -21.07 25.80
CA LYS A 265 -29.67 -22.04 26.64
C LYS A 265 -29.23 -23.48 26.36
N ALA A 266 -28.95 -23.82 25.10
CA ALA A 266 -28.42 -25.13 24.74
C ALA A 266 -27.01 -25.36 25.31
N MET A 267 -26.12 -24.37 25.22
CA MET A 267 -24.77 -24.42 25.79
C MET A 267 -24.79 -24.61 27.31
N THR A 268 -25.64 -23.89 28.04
CA THR A 268 -25.78 -24.08 29.49
C THR A 268 -26.22 -25.51 29.83
N ARG A 269 -27.17 -26.09 29.09
CA ARG A 269 -27.60 -27.48 29.31
C ARG A 269 -26.52 -28.53 29.04
N LEU A 270 -25.52 -28.18 28.23
CA LEU A 270 -24.37 -29.02 27.92
C LEU A 270 -23.21 -28.84 28.92
N GLY A 271 -23.38 -28.01 29.96
CA GLY A 271 -22.37 -27.78 31.00
C GLY A 271 -21.40 -26.63 30.71
N PHE A 272 -21.61 -25.84 29.65
CA PHE A 272 -20.81 -24.63 29.37
C PHE A 272 -21.33 -23.44 30.19
N GLU A 273 -21.17 -23.51 31.51
CA GLU A 273 -21.73 -22.53 32.45
C GLU A 273 -21.08 -21.14 32.35
N GLU A 274 -19.85 -21.05 31.83
CA GLU A 274 -19.11 -19.80 31.65
C GLU A 274 -19.66 -18.91 30.51
N VAL A 275 -20.52 -19.45 29.63
CA VAL A 275 -21.07 -18.71 28.50
C VAL A 275 -22.22 -17.80 28.96
N VAL A 276 -21.90 -16.51 29.13
CA VAL A 276 -22.86 -15.49 29.61
C VAL A 276 -23.80 -15.00 28.50
N GLU A 277 -23.31 -14.88 27.27
CA GLU A 277 -24.08 -14.37 26.13
C GLU A 277 -23.69 -15.10 24.85
N VAL A 278 -24.66 -15.29 23.95
CA VAL A 278 -24.42 -15.71 22.57
C VAL A 278 -25.19 -14.78 21.64
N ARG A 279 -24.49 -14.28 20.62
CA ARG A 279 -25.06 -13.46 19.55
C ARG A 279 -24.89 -14.21 18.23
N ALA A 280 -25.98 -14.36 17.50
CA ALA A 280 -26.01 -14.96 16.18
C ALA A 280 -26.27 -13.88 15.12
N GLY A 281 -25.49 -13.90 14.05
CA GLY A 281 -25.58 -12.97 12.92
C GLY A 281 -25.43 -13.68 11.58
N ARG A 282 -25.21 -12.87 10.53
CA ARG A 282 -24.96 -13.33 9.17
C ARG A 282 -23.57 -12.92 8.73
N ILE A 283 -22.94 -13.75 7.90
CA ILE A 283 -21.68 -13.42 7.25
C ILE A 283 -21.92 -13.50 5.75
N TYR A 284 -21.63 -12.42 5.03
CA TYR A 284 -21.59 -12.40 3.58
C TYR A 284 -20.13 -12.38 3.14
N ARG A 285 -19.72 -13.37 2.35
CA ARG A 285 -18.42 -13.38 1.69
C ARG A 285 -18.61 -12.98 0.24
N VAL A 286 -18.17 -11.78 -0.12
CA VAL A 286 -18.31 -11.20 -1.46
C VAL A 286 -16.98 -11.28 -2.17
N LYS A 287 -16.97 -11.84 -3.39
CA LYS A 287 -15.80 -11.84 -4.26
C LYS A 287 -15.94 -10.73 -5.29
N ILE A 288 -14.93 -9.88 -5.42
CA ILE A 288 -14.87 -8.82 -6.43
C ILE A 288 -13.72 -9.06 -7.38
N ASN A 289 -13.86 -8.61 -8.63
CA ASN A 289 -12.86 -8.76 -9.69
C ASN A 289 -12.12 -7.43 -9.92
N ARG A 290 -11.61 -6.82 -8.85
CA ARG A 290 -10.73 -5.64 -8.88
C ARG A 290 -10.16 -5.37 -7.48
N PRO A 291 -9.10 -4.57 -7.35
CA PRO A 291 -8.59 -4.11 -6.06
C PRO A 291 -9.63 -3.34 -5.23
N ILE A 292 -9.43 -3.38 -3.92
CA ILE A 292 -10.13 -2.46 -3.02
C ILE A 292 -9.76 -1.03 -3.36
N SER A 293 -10.78 -0.17 -3.42
CA SER A 293 -10.67 1.24 -3.76
C SER A 293 -11.75 2.04 -3.01
N PRO A 294 -11.60 3.36 -2.87
CA PRO A 294 -12.61 4.20 -2.21
C PRO A 294 -14.01 4.02 -2.82
N ASP A 295 -14.11 3.88 -4.14
CA ASP A 295 -15.39 3.65 -4.84
C ASP A 295 -16.04 2.32 -4.43
N ILE A 296 -15.24 1.25 -4.28
CA ILE A 296 -15.75 -0.05 -3.85
C ILE A 296 -16.22 0.01 -2.40
N LEU A 297 -15.49 0.70 -1.52
CA LEU A 297 -15.93 0.88 -0.14
C LEU A 297 -17.25 1.66 -0.06
N ASN A 298 -17.41 2.70 -0.88
CA ASN A 298 -18.66 3.45 -0.98
C ASN A 298 -19.81 2.57 -1.50
N GLN A 299 -19.57 1.77 -2.54
CA GLN A 299 -20.56 0.81 -3.05
C GLN A 299 -20.94 -0.24 -2.01
N LEU A 300 -19.98 -0.75 -1.23
CA LEU A 300 -20.25 -1.70 -0.14
C LEU A 300 -21.10 -1.06 0.96
N HIS A 301 -20.82 0.19 1.31
CA HIS A 301 -21.66 0.94 2.25
C HIS A 301 -23.11 1.03 1.74
N GLU A 302 -23.31 1.32 0.45
CA GLU A 302 -24.64 1.31 -0.15
C GLU A 302 -25.30 -0.07 -0.15
N MET A 303 -24.56 -1.14 -0.50
CA MET A 303 -25.06 -2.52 -0.46
C MET A 303 -25.50 -2.91 0.96
N ASN A 304 -24.73 -2.50 1.98
CA ASN A 304 -25.05 -2.74 3.38
C ASN A 304 -26.35 -2.07 3.80
N MET A 305 -26.53 -0.80 3.41
CA MET A 305 -27.70 0.00 3.75
C MET A 305 -28.96 -0.45 3.01
N LYS A 306 -28.83 -0.87 1.75
CA LYS A 306 -29.98 -1.18 0.88
C LYS A 306 -30.41 -2.64 0.93
N LEU A 307 -29.50 -3.58 1.19
CA LEU A 307 -29.76 -5.01 0.97
C LEU A 307 -29.30 -5.91 2.12
N LEU A 308 -28.07 -5.74 2.60
CA LEU A 308 -27.44 -6.76 3.45
C LEU A 308 -27.84 -6.67 4.92
N SER A 309 -28.25 -5.47 5.38
CA SER A 309 -28.63 -5.22 6.77
C SER A 309 -29.87 -4.36 6.89
N ASN A 310 -30.57 -4.51 8.01
CA ASN A 310 -31.54 -3.52 8.47
C ASN A 310 -30.81 -2.50 9.37
N PRO A 311 -30.55 -1.27 8.88
CA PRO A 311 -29.72 -0.29 9.60
C PRO A 311 -30.34 0.19 10.92
N ILE A 312 -31.64 -0.07 11.16
CA ILE A 312 -32.29 0.27 12.43
C ILE A 312 -31.87 -0.73 13.51
N ALA A 313 -31.92 -2.03 13.20
CA ALA A 313 -31.78 -3.12 14.18
C ALA A 313 -30.40 -3.82 14.14
N GLU A 314 -29.62 -3.63 13.09
CA GLU A 314 -28.38 -4.36 12.83
C GLU A 314 -27.19 -3.42 12.63
N LYS A 315 -26.02 -3.88 13.05
CA LYS A 315 -24.71 -3.28 12.78
C LYS A 315 -23.95 -4.15 11.77
N THR A 316 -23.20 -3.49 10.90
CA THR A 316 -22.36 -4.14 9.89
C THR A 316 -20.90 -3.84 10.17
N GLU A 317 -20.05 -4.85 10.03
CA GLU A 317 -18.59 -4.71 10.07
C GLU A 317 -18.03 -5.30 8.77
N VAL A 318 -17.22 -4.54 8.06
CA VAL A 318 -16.56 -5.00 6.83
C VAL A 318 -15.13 -5.36 7.17
N ARG A 319 -14.74 -6.59 6.85
CA ARG A 319 -13.38 -7.09 6.98
C ARG A 319 -12.83 -7.38 5.60
N LEU A 320 -11.71 -6.75 5.28
CA LEU A 320 -10.91 -7.10 4.12
C LEU A 320 -10.16 -8.39 4.47
N THR A 321 -10.30 -9.42 3.63
CA THR A 321 -9.70 -10.76 3.83
C THR A 321 -8.88 -11.17 2.64
#